data_AF-A0A7V3YDF1-F1
#
_entry.id   AF-A0A7V3YDF1-F1
#
_cell.length_a   1.000
_cell.length_b   1.000
_cell.length_c   1.000
_cell.angle_alpha   90.00
_cell.angle_beta   90.00
_cell.angle_gamma   90.00
#
_symmetry.space_group_name_H-M   'P 1'
#
loop_
_entity.id
_entity.type
_entity.pdbx_description
1 polymer ?
#
loop_
_entity_poly.entity_id
_entity_poly.type
_entity_poly.pdbx_seq_one_letter_code
_entity_poly.pdbx_strand_id
1 'polypeptide(L)'
;MKRVLFRIFYPVFGFLSLLWFLIRVIPKPSRATYPCMRATAPFAGSFLVWVSGLLGSTIFFKRAKRFRAESRILLSVFSFLIAFVLFTGTILQDSPPLRAVSFSTLEAPNQPIGQGQGIFPGRVVWIHDPEATDETCTNRVNDYWYQDDNANQEVVNRMVSKGLQALTGQSSDALAWDALFRYFNRNHGKGDVGYTSGEKIVIKINLNGVSMGPDKINTSPQVCYAILDQLIRVVGVSQSDIWIGDPNINFDTPHWNKCHSAFPNVHYWGKKTGQTPVVGTQTDVLFASDGGKKNKLPQPYIDASYLINIPVLKKHHRAGISLCAKNHFGSVTPFNSNGAFDWHYSLPCPDAGGNVTNGEYGVYRCFVDIMAHKDLGGKTLLYLVDGLWSSINWGHPPIKWRMSPFNNDWPNSLFFSQDPVAIESVGFDFLYHEFGPDHPTEGAYDPRDDHGPFPHYAGVDDYLHQAADATYRPSGFVYDPEKDGTPIPASLGVHEHWNNAEEKKYSRNLGLDKGIELVYIQGTSGVENRGSFSIKGFQLEQNYPNPFNPSTEIQYHLSETVRVALLICGIDGKPVRTLFSGTQQAGSYRFFWDGCLDSGAPAASGVYLCTLRIEKDGIFSQSSRKMVLTR
;
A
#
# COMPACT_ATOMS: atom_id res chain seq x y z
N MET A 1 28.43 12.24 -32.95
CA MET A 1 29.04 13.53 -32.50
C MET A 1 28.82 13.82 -31.01
N LYS A 2 27.58 13.80 -30.47
CA LYS A 2 27.30 14.11 -29.05
C LYS A 2 28.05 13.26 -28.01
N ARG A 3 28.21 11.94 -28.21
CA ARG A 3 28.92 11.04 -27.28
C ARG A 3 30.43 11.28 -27.18
N VAL A 4 31.07 11.72 -28.28
CA VAL A 4 32.51 12.04 -28.29
C VAL A 4 32.76 13.38 -27.62
N LEU A 5 31.91 14.38 -27.88
CA LEU A 5 31.95 15.66 -27.16
C LEU A 5 31.79 15.46 -25.64
N PHE A 6 30.83 14.63 -25.22
CA PHE A 6 30.59 14.39 -23.80
C PHE A 6 31.80 13.76 -23.10
N ARG A 7 32.50 12.81 -23.73
CA ARG A 7 33.72 12.18 -23.17
C ARG A 7 34.90 13.15 -23.07
N ILE A 8 35.01 14.13 -23.97
CA ILE A 8 36.07 15.14 -23.94
C ILE A 8 35.81 16.17 -22.82
N PHE A 9 34.56 16.57 -22.61
CA PHE A 9 34.22 17.60 -21.63
C PHE A 9 33.87 17.05 -20.23
N TYR A 10 33.58 15.76 -20.08
CA TYR A 10 33.23 15.14 -18.80
C TYR A 10 34.26 15.38 -17.67
N PRO A 11 35.59 15.26 -17.90
CA PRO A 11 36.57 15.53 -16.85
C PRO A 11 36.51 16.98 -16.35
N VAL A 12 36.22 17.92 -17.25
CA VAL A 12 36.10 19.35 -16.91
C VAL A 12 34.81 19.59 -16.13
N PHE A 13 33.67 19.06 -16.58
CA PHE A 13 32.39 19.21 -15.89
C PHE A 13 32.38 18.52 -14.52
N GLY A 14 32.91 17.31 -14.41
CA GLY A 14 33.01 16.58 -13.14
C GLY A 14 33.92 17.28 -12.13
N PHE A 15 35.05 17.81 -12.58
CA PHE A 15 35.96 18.61 -11.75
C PHE A 15 35.31 19.91 -11.27
N LEU A 16 34.67 20.67 -12.17
CA LEU A 16 33.96 21.91 -11.81
C LEU A 16 32.80 21.63 -10.85
N SER A 17 32.08 20.52 -11.03
CA SER A 17 31.00 20.07 -10.14
C SER A 17 31.53 19.75 -8.74
N LEU A 18 32.65 19.03 -8.65
CA LEU A 18 33.32 18.74 -7.38
C LEU A 18 33.80 20.02 -6.69
N LEU A 19 34.45 20.92 -7.44
CA LEU A 19 34.93 22.20 -6.90
C LEU A 19 33.77 23.04 -6.37
N TRP A 20 32.68 23.15 -7.14
CA TRP A 20 31.50 23.89 -6.74
C TRP A 20 30.83 23.30 -5.49
N PHE A 21 30.71 21.97 -5.44
CA PHE A 21 30.17 21.26 -4.28
C PHE A 21 31.02 21.51 -3.02
N LEU A 22 32.34 21.36 -3.10
CA LEU A 22 33.25 21.57 -1.97
C LEU A 22 33.21 23.02 -1.48
N ILE A 23 33.26 24.01 -2.39
CA ILE A 23 33.22 25.44 -2.05
C ILE A 23 31.92 25.81 -1.33
N ARG A 24 30.78 25.22 -1.73
CA ARG A 24 29.47 25.61 -1.22
C ARG A 24 29.06 24.84 0.04
N VAL A 25 29.41 23.56 0.12
CA VAL A 25 28.95 22.65 1.17
C VAL A 25 29.89 22.61 2.37
N ILE A 26 31.22 22.68 2.19
CA ILE A 26 32.17 22.66 3.33
C ILE A 26 31.93 23.81 4.33
N PRO A 27 31.73 25.07 3.89
CA PRO A 27 31.50 26.18 4.83
C PRO A 27 30.14 26.10 5.54
N LYS A 28 29.16 25.38 4.98
CA LYS A 28 27.83 25.21 5.56
C LYS A 28 27.20 23.89 5.05
N PRO A 29 27.36 22.79 5.80
CA PRO A 29 26.93 21.45 5.36
C PRO A 29 25.44 21.35 4.97
N SER A 30 24.58 22.17 5.59
CA SER A 30 23.15 22.20 5.27
C SER A 30 22.82 22.60 3.82
N ARG A 31 23.77 23.16 3.06
CA ARG A 31 23.57 23.53 1.65
C ARG A 31 23.56 22.34 0.71
N ALA A 32 24.01 21.16 1.16
CA ALA A 32 23.98 19.93 0.36
C ALA A 32 22.56 19.55 -0.09
N THR A 33 21.53 19.99 0.63
CA THR A 33 20.12 19.71 0.32
C THR A 33 19.52 20.63 -0.76
N TYR A 34 20.22 21.69 -1.17
CA TYR A 34 19.72 22.63 -2.17
C TYR A 34 19.54 21.94 -3.53
N PRO A 35 18.50 22.28 -4.33
CA PRO A 35 18.22 21.63 -5.62
C PRO A 35 19.42 21.62 -6.56
N CYS A 36 20.16 22.73 -6.62
CA CYS A 36 21.33 22.84 -7.47
C CYS A 36 22.54 22.03 -6.95
N MET A 37 22.64 21.79 -5.64
CA MET A 37 23.67 20.92 -5.05
C MET A 37 23.31 19.44 -5.23
N ARG A 38 22.03 19.08 -5.11
CA ARG A 38 21.52 17.73 -5.41
C ARG A 38 21.72 17.35 -6.88
N ALA A 39 21.55 18.30 -7.79
CA ALA A 39 21.84 18.09 -9.21
C ALA A 39 23.35 17.89 -9.49
N THR A 40 24.22 18.49 -8.68
CA THR A 40 25.69 18.49 -8.89
C THR A 40 26.39 17.31 -8.24
N ALA A 41 25.88 16.85 -7.08
CA ALA A 41 26.51 15.80 -6.28
C ALA A 41 26.78 14.49 -7.05
N PRO A 42 25.87 14.00 -7.92
CA PRO A 42 26.13 12.80 -8.73
C PRO A 42 27.33 12.96 -9.67
N PHE A 43 27.50 14.14 -10.29
CA PHE A 43 28.62 14.43 -11.19
C PHE A 43 29.96 14.55 -10.45
N ALA A 44 29.94 15.12 -9.24
CA ALA A 44 31.12 15.19 -8.38
C ALA A 44 31.54 13.78 -7.89
N GLY A 45 30.57 12.96 -7.46
CA GLY A 45 30.82 11.58 -7.02
C GLY A 45 31.31 10.68 -8.15
N SER A 46 30.70 10.76 -9.33
CA SER A 46 31.13 10.00 -10.51
C SER A 46 32.53 10.40 -10.97
N PHE A 47 32.90 11.67 -10.85
CA PHE A 47 34.25 12.14 -11.13
C PHE A 47 35.29 11.57 -10.14
N LEU A 48 34.99 11.52 -8.84
CA LEU A 48 35.89 10.95 -7.84
C LEU A 48 36.14 9.45 -8.05
N VAL A 49 35.10 8.69 -8.39
CA VAL A 49 35.22 7.26 -8.73
C VAL A 49 36.08 7.07 -9.97
N TRP A 50 35.85 7.89 -11.00
CA TRP A 50 36.62 7.86 -12.25
C TRP A 50 38.12 8.16 -12.02
N VAL A 51 38.45 9.22 -11.28
CA VAL A 51 39.84 9.56 -10.92
C VAL A 51 40.48 8.45 -10.08
N SER A 52 39.75 7.91 -9.10
CA SER A 52 40.25 6.84 -8.22
C SER A 52 40.58 5.56 -8.99
N GLY A 53 39.75 5.19 -9.96
CA GLY A 53 40.01 4.02 -10.82
C GLY A 53 41.17 4.23 -11.81
N LEU A 54 41.36 5.44 -12.35
CA LEU A 54 42.51 5.77 -13.20
C LEU A 54 43.83 5.79 -12.40
N LEU A 55 43.84 6.37 -11.21
CA LEU A 55 45.00 6.35 -10.32
C LEU A 55 45.31 4.93 -9.85
N GLY A 56 44.28 4.18 -9.44
CA GLY A 56 44.40 2.78 -9.04
C GLY A 56 44.98 1.92 -10.15
N SER A 57 44.43 1.98 -11.37
CA SER A 57 44.94 1.22 -12.51
C SER A 57 46.40 1.56 -12.82
N THR A 58 46.78 2.84 -12.76
CA THR A 58 48.17 3.28 -12.96
C THR A 58 49.12 2.74 -11.88
N ILE A 59 48.72 2.75 -10.62
CA ILE A 59 49.52 2.25 -9.49
C ILE A 59 49.74 0.74 -9.63
N PHE A 60 48.67 -0.02 -9.89
CA PHE A 60 48.76 -1.47 -10.03
C PHE A 60 49.53 -1.89 -11.29
N PHE A 61 49.45 -1.13 -12.37
CA PHE A 61 50.26 -1.35 -13.57
C PHE A 61 51.75 -1.09 -13.31
N LYS A 62 52.11 -0.03 -12.57
CA LYS A 62 53.49 0.23 -12.15
C LYS A 62 54.01 -0.88 -11.23
N ARG A 63 53.19 -1.38 -10.30
CA ARG A 63 53.53 -2.53 -9.44
C ARG A 63 53.71 -3.82 -10.24
N ALA A 64 52.87 -4.07 -11.25
CA ALA A 64 52.99 -5.23 -12.12
C ALA A 64 54.34 -5.24 -12.86
N LYS A 65 54.79 -4.09 -13.38
CA LYS A 65 56.11 -3.93 -14.01
C LYS A 65 57.25 -4.18 -13.02
N ARG A 66 57.15 -3.66 -11.80
CA ARG A 66 58.15 -3.86 -10.75
C ARG A 66 58.26 -5.33 -10.34
N PHE A 67 57.14 -6.00 -10.07
CA PHE A 67 57.15 -7.42 -9.72
C PHE A 67 57.67 -8.31 -10.85
N ARG A 68 57.47 -7.92 -12.12
CA ARG A 68 58.08 -8.61 -13.25
C ARG A 68 59.61 -8.47 -13.25
N ALA A 69 60.13 -7.27 -12.96
CA ALA A 69 61.57 -7.03 -12.86
C ALA A 69 62.22 -7.78 -11.67
N GLU A 70 61.46 -8.02 -10.59
CA GLU A 70 61.88 -8.80 -9.41
C GLU A 70 61.64 -10.32 -9.57
N SER A 71 61.30 -10.82 -10.77
CA SER A 71 60.99 -12.22 -11.06
C SER A 71 59.81 -12.82 -10.25
N ARG A 72 58.96 -11.96 -9.66
CA ARG A 72 57.75 -12.32 -8.91
C ARG A 72 56.55 -12.43 -9.84
N ILE A 73 56.56 -13.45 -10.69
CA ILE A 73 55.64 -13.58 -11.84
C ILE A 73 54.16 -13.63 -11.41
N LEU A 74 53.80 -14.40 -10.36
CA LEU A 74 52.41 -14.50 -9.88
C LEU A 74 51.85 -13.16 -9.39
N LEU A 75 52.65 -12.40 -8.62
CA LEU A 75 52.28 -11.07 -8.13
C LEU A 75 52.18 -10.03 -9.26
N SER A 76 53.01 -10.18 -10.30
CA SER A 76 52.94 -9.36 -11.51
C SER A 76 51.63 -9.58 -12.27
N VAL A 77 51.24 -10.85 -12.50
CA VAL A 77 49.99 -11.21 -13.17
C VAL A 77 48.78 -10.72 -12.38
N PHE A 78 48.76 -10.93 -11.06
CA PHE A 78 47.67 -10.48 -10.20
C PHE A 78 47.53 -8.95 -10.21
N SER A 79 48.65 -8.22 -10.10
CA SER A 79 48.64 -6.75 -10.16
C SER A 79 48.21 -6.21 -11.52
N PHE A 80 48.56 -6.91 -12.62
CA PHE A 80 48.11 -6.55 -13.96
C PHE A 80 46.60 -6.78 -14.14
N LEU A 81 46.06 -7.88 -13.62
CA LEU A 81 44.62 -8.16 -13.65
C LEU A 81 43.83 -7.10 -12.88
N ILE A 82 44.30 -6.70 -11.69
CA ILE A 82 43.67 -5.60 -10.93
C ILE A 82 43.73 -4.29 -11.73
N ALA A 83 44.89 -3.96 -12.33
CA ALA A 83 45.02 -2.77 -13.15
C ALA A 83 44.06 -2.78 -14.35
N PHE A 84 43.93 -3.94 -15.01
CA PHE A 84 43.04 -4.14 -16.14
C PHE A 84 41.57 -4.00 -15.74
N VAL A 85 41.13 -4.65 -14.66
CA VAL A 85 39.75 -4.56 -14.15
C VAL A 85 39.39 -3.14 -13.72
N LEU A 86 40.29 -2.43 -13.03
CA LEU A 86 40.06 -1.03 -12.67
C LEU A 86 39.98 -0.14 -13.90
N PHE A 87 40.87 -0.33 -14.89
CA PHE A 87 40.87 0.44 -16.12
C PHE A 87 39.62 0.16 -16.98
N THR A 88 39.27 -1.10 -17.21
CA THR A 88 38.05 -1.46 -17.95
C THR A 88 36.80 -1.02 -17.21
N GLY A 89 36.75 -1.19 -15.89
CA GLY A 89 35.69 -0.66 -15.03
C GLY A 89 35.51 0.85 -15.20
N THR A 90 36.60 1.63 -15.27
CA THR A 90 36.52 3.09 -15.50
C THR A 90 36.14 3.52 -16.92
N ILE A 91 36.51 2.72 -17.93
CA ILE A 91 36.27 3.06 -19.36
C ILE A 91 34.91 2.55 -19.84
N LEU A 92 34.43 1.44 -19.27
CA LEU A 92 33.16 0.79 -19.61
C LEU A 92 32.02 1.20 -18.67
N GLN A 93 32.29 2.06 -17.67
CA GLN A 93 31.24 2.68 -16.85
C GLN A 93 30.41 3.65 -17.71
N ASP A 94 29.44 3.10 -18.45
CA ASP A 94 28.25 3.85 -18.86
C ASP A 94 27.35 3.92 -17.63
N SER A 95 27.70 4.78 -16.66
CA SER A 95 26.69 5.22 -15.69
C SER A 95 25.77 6.18 -16.45
N PRO A 96 24.51 5.83 -16.76
CA PRO A 96 23.55 6.87 -17.07
C PRO A 96 23.62 7.88 -15.91
N PRO A 97 23.60 9.20 -16.17
CA PRO A 97 23.47 10.15 -15.07
C PRO A 97 22.27 9.68 -14.26
N LEU A 98 22.41 9.57 -12.94
CA LEU A 98 21.28 9.47 -12.01
C LEU A 98 20.32 10.58 -12.45
N ARG A 99 19.31 10.21 -13.24
CA ARG A 99 18.26 11.15 -13.59
C ARG A 99 17.62 11.42 -12.25
N ALA A 100 17.76 12.65 -11.76
CA ALA A 100 16.77 13.17 -10.84
C ALA A 100 15.43 12.82 -11.52
N VAL A 101 14.64 11.95 -10.89
CA VAL A 101 13.28 11.66 -11.35
C VAL A 101 12.62 13.03 -11.39
N SER A 102 12.47 13.58 -12.59
CA SER A 102 11.72 14.81 -12.76
C SER A 102 10.29 14.42 -12.42
N PHE A 103 9.76 14.94 -11.32
CA PHE A 103 8.33 14.89 -11.05
C PHE A 103 7.62 15.35 -12.33
N SER A 104 6.79 14.47 -12.88
CA SER A 104 5.98 14.74 -14.07
C SER A 104 4.61 15.32 -13.72
N THR A 105 4.35 15.54 -12.42
CA THR A 105 3.14 16.20 -11.91
C THR A 105 3.20 17.68 -12.21
N LEU A 106 2.03 18.29 -12.39
CA LEU A 106 1.94 19.72 -12.71
C LEU A 106 2.44 20.59 -11.56
N GLU A 107 2.03 20.26 -10.34
CA GLU A 107 2.40 20.98 -9.12
C GLU A 107 3.61 20.37 -8.43
N ALA A 108 4.39 21.24 -7.79
CA ALA A 108 5.47 20.82 -6.90
C ALA A 108 4.89 20.23 -5.58
N PRO A 109 5.67 19.41 -4.86
CA PRO A 109 5.33 18.98 -3.51
C PRO A 109 4.84 20.11 -2.59
N ASN A 110 3.86 19.79 -1.75
CA ASN A 110 3.30 20.68 -0.74
C ASN A 110 2.77 22.02 -1.27
N GLN A 111 2.12 21.99 -2.44
CA GLN A 111 1.34 23.11 -3.00
C GLN A 111 -0.16 22.75 -3.00
N PRO A 112 -0.86 22.89 -1.87
CA PRO A 112 -2.26 22.47 -1.77
C PRO A 112 -3.19 23.37 -2.56
N ILE A 113 -4.03 22.74 -3.39
CA ILE A 113 -5.12 23.37 -4.13
C ILE A 113 -6.46 22.77 -3.70
N GLY A 114 -7.54 23.55 -3.83
CA GLY A 114 -8.87 23.16 -3.38
C GLY A 114 -9.10 23.27 -1.87
N GLN A 115 -10.20 22.68 -1.40
CA GLN A 115 -10.66 22.76 -0.02
C GLN A 115 -10.92 21.37 0.54
N GLY A 116 -10.22 21.05 1.63
CA GLY A 116 -10.35 19.75 2.28
C GLY A 116 -11.76 19.50 2.82
N GLN A 117 -12.22 18.26 2.72
CA GLN A 117 -13.51 17.78 3.22
C GLN A 117 -13.33 16.82 4.41
N GLY A 118 -14.42 16.50 5.11
CA GLY A 118 -14.46 15.61 6.28
C GLY A 118 -14.47 16.33 7.64
N ILE A 119 -14.66 15.55 8.70
CA ILE A 119 -14.60 16.02 10.11
C ILE A 119 -13.28 16.77 10.37
N PHE A 120 -12.18 16.22 9.86
CA PHE A 120 -10.90 16.91 9.75
C PHE A 120 -10.60 17.14 8.27
N PRO A 121 -10.74 18.39 7.77
CA PRO A 121 -10.60 18.72 6.36
C PRO A 121 -9.31 18.17 5.70
N GLY A 122 -9.44 17.32 4.67
CA GLY A 122 -8.30 16.76 3.94
C GLY A 122 -7.52 15.68 4.69
N ARG A 123 -8.07 15.12 5.79
CA ARG A 123 -7.44 14.02 6.52
C ARG A 123 -7.57 12.71 5.75
N VAL A 124 -6.42 12.04 5.58
CA VAL A 124 -6.35 10.64 5.17
C VAL A 124 -5.66 9.86 6.28
N VAL A 125 -6.32 8.83 6.80
CA VAL A 125 -5.70 7.90 7.75
C VAL A 125 -5.10 6.74 6.98
N TRP A 126 -3.83 6.46 7.21
CA TRP A 126 -3.14 5.28 6.71
C TRP A 126 -2.77 4.38 7.88
N ILE A 127 -3.40 3.22 7.97
CA ILE A 127 -3.03 2.18 8.92
C ILE A 127 -2.28 1.06 8.20
N HIS A 128 -1.11 0.71 8.72
CA HIS A 128 -0.21 -0.30 8.17
C HIS A 128 0.15 -1.30 9.26
N ASP A 129 -0.27 -2.56 9.11
CA ASP A 129 -0.03 -3.63 10.08
C ASP A 129 0.53 -4.87 9.36
N PRO A 130 1.85 -5.15 9.44
CA PRO A 130 2.45 -6.32 8.81
C PRO A 130 1.86 -7.66 9.25
N GLU A 131 1.13 -7.72 10.38
CA GLU A 131 0.43 -8.95 10.81
C GLU A 131 -0.88 -9.17 10.04
N ALA A 132 -1.30 -8.23 9.19
CA ALA A 132 -2.56 -8.32 8.46
C ALA A 132 -2.52 -9.37 7.35
N THR A 133 -1.35 -9.63 6.77
CA THR A 133 -1.15 -10.66 5.74
C THR A 133 0.01 -11.57 6.09
N ASP A 134 0.00 -12.80 5.56
CA ASP A 134 1.15 -13.70 5.66
C ASP A 134 2.19 -13.33 4.60
N GLU A 135 3.36 -12.86 5.05
CA GLU A 135 4.50 -12.57 4.19
C GLU A 135 4.94 -13.77 3.34
N THR A 136 4.62 -15.00 3.75
CA THR A 136 5.02 -16.24 3.05
C THR A 136 4.01 -16.72 2.00
N CYS A 137 2.83 -16.10 1.94
CA CYS A 137 1.79 -16.41 0.95
C CYS A 137 2.39 -16.51 -0.47
N THR A 138 2.23 -17.66 -1.11
CA THR A 138 2.77 -17.88 -2.45
C THR A 138 1.81 -17.46 -3.55
N ASN A 139 0.53 -17.27 -3.20
CA ASN A 139 -0.59 -17.03 -4.11
C ASN A 139 -0.68 -18.07 -5.23
N ARG A 140 -0.63 -19.35 -4.87
CA ARG A 140 -0.71 -20.51 -5.77
C ARG A 140 -1.86 -21.43 -5.38
N VAL A 141 -2.02 -22.52 -6.13
CA VAL A 141 -3.05 -23.52 -5.85
C VAL A 141 -2.97 -23.97 -4.39
N ASN A 142 -4.09 -23.83 -3.68
CA ASN A 142 -4.29 -24.12 -2.24
C ASN A 142 -3.68 -23.10 -1.26
N ASP A 143 -3.08 -22.02 -1.74
CA ASP A 143 -2.43 -21.00 -0.93
C ASP A 143 -2.63 -19.62 -1.57
N TYR A 144 -3.86 -19.12 -1.50
CA TYR A 144 -4.31 -17.89 -2.14
C TYR A 144 -4.42 -16.73 -1.14
N TRP A 145 -4.18 -15.53 -1.64
CA TRP A 145 -4.17 -14.26 -0.89
C TRP A 145 -5.44 -14.01 -0.04
N TYR A 146 -6.59 -14.49 -0.48
CA TYR A 146 -7.89 -14.22 0.16
C TYR A 146 -8.20 -15.16 1.34
N GLN A 147 -7.43 -16.23 1.54
CA GLN A 147 -7.67 -17.22 2.59
C GLN A 147 -7.30 -16.66 3.96
N ASP A 148 -7.98 -17.11 5.02
CA ASP A 148 -7.74 -16.61 6.38
C ASP A 148 -6.35 -16.98 6.93
N ASP A 149 -5.72 -18.03 6.38
CA ASP A 149 -4.32 -18.36 6.67
C ASP A 149 -3.35 -17.28 6.14
N ASN A 150 -3.76 -16.56 5.08
CA ASN A 150 -2.94 -15.53 4.41
C ASN A 150 -3.38 -14.09 4.70
N ALA A 151 -4.59 -13.88 5.23
CA ALA A 151 -5.13 -12.57 5.59
C ALA A 151 -5.85 -12.65 6.94
N ASN A 152 -5.26 -12.07 7.97
CA ASN A 152 -5.69 -12.23 9.36
C ASN A 152 -6.92 -11.36 9.68
N GLN A 153 -8.08 -12.00 9.89
CA GLN A 153 -9.33 -11.29 10.16
C GLN A 153 -9.29 -10.42 11.43
N GLU A 154 -8.66 -10.87 12.51
CA GLU A 154 -8.62 -10.12 13.76
C GLU A 154 -7.78 -8.85 13.63
N VAL A 155 -6.66 -8.94 12.91
CA VAL A 155 -5.83 -7.78 12.60
C VAL A 155 -6.59 -6.81 11.72
N VAL A 156 -7.25 -7.28 10.65
CA VAL A 156 -8.07 -6.44 9.77
C VAL A 156 -9.21 -5.75 10.54
N ASN A 157 -9.88 -6.45 11.47
CA ASN A 157 -10.89 -5.84 12.34
C ASN A 157 -10.32 -4.68 13.18
N ARG A 158 -9.14 -4.87 13.79
CA ARG A 158 -8.46 -3.78 14.52
C ARG A 158 -8.08 -2.64 13.60
N MET A 159 -7.59 -2.93 12.39
CA MET A 159 -7.19 -1.91 11.43
C MET A 159 -8.38 -1.03 11.05
N VAL A 160 -9.54 -1.64 10.79
CA VAL A 160 -10.79 -0.90 10.53
C VAL A 160 -11.22 -0.07 11.73
N SER A 161 -11.24 -0.65 12.93
CA SER A 161 -11.59 0.05 14.18
C SER A 161 -10.68 1.26 14.44
N LYS A 162 -9.35 1.07 14.42
CA LYS A 162 -8.37 2.15 14.64
C LYS A 162 -8.42 3.19 13.52
N GLY A 163 -8.63 2.77 12.27
CA GLY A 163 -8.78 3.66 11.11
C GLY A 163 -9.96 4.61 11.26
N LEU A 164 -11.15 4.09 11.61
CA LEU A 164 -12.36 4.87 11.85
C LEU A 164 -12.20 5.83 13.04
N GLN A 165 -11.64 5.35 14.15
CA GLN A 165 -11.40 6.17 15.35
C GLN A 165 -10.44 7.33 15.06
N ALA A 166 -9.33 7.09 14.35
CA ALA A 166 -8.39 8.14 13.99
C ALA A 166 -8.94 9.12 12.94
N LEU A 167 -9.76 8.63 12.01
CA LEU A 167 -10.39 9.48 10.99
C LEU A 167 -11.32 10.50 11.65
N THR A 168 -12.02 10.07 12.70
CA THR A 168 -13.04 10.87 13.39
C THR A 168 -12.56 11.53 14.68
N GLY A 169 -11.38 11.16 15.18
CA GLY A 169 -10.84 11.61 16.47
C GLY A 169 -11.60 11.06 17.67
N GLN A 170 -12.37 9.98 17.49
CA GLN A 170 -13.21 9.38 18.53
C GLN A 170 -12.53 8.19 19.21
N SER A 171 -12.94 7.88 20.43
CA SER A 171 -12.32 6.86 21.28
C SER A 171 -12.97 5.47 21.22
N SER A 172 -14.02 5.31 20.41
CA SER A 172 -14.70 4.03 20.20
C SER A 172 -15.35 3.98 18.83
N ASP A 173 -15.60 2.77 18.33
CA ASP A 173 -16.20 2.54 17.03
C ASP A 173 -17.62 3.15 16.92
N ALA A 174 -18.44 3.02 17.96
CA ALA A 174 -19.80 3.57 17.98
C ALA A 174 -19.79 5.11 17.85
N LEU A 175 -18.90 5.78 18.59
CA LEU A 175 -18.74 7.24 18.49
C LEU A 175 -18.15 7.65 17.14
N ALA A 176 -17.23 6.86 16.58
CA ALA A 176 -16.65 7.12 15.26
C ALA A 176 -17.73 7.07 14.18
N TRP A 177 -18.56 6.02 14.14
CA TRP A 177 -19.66 5.94 13.18
C TRP A 177 -20.69 7.05 13.36
N ASP A 178 -21.13 7.33 14.58
CA ASP A 178 -22.07 8.43 14.85
C ASP A 178 -21.52 9.78 14.35
N ALA A 179 -20.22 10.05 14.55
CA ALA A 179 -19.56 11.24 14.03
C ALA A 179 -19.55 11.29 12.49
N LEU A 180 -19.27 10.18 11.81
CA LEU A 180 -19.32 10.10 10.34
C LEU A 180 -20.73 10.45 9.83
N PHE A 181 -21.77 9.81 10.40
CA PHE A 181 -23.16 10.05 9.99
C PHE A 181 -23.60 11.49 10.27
N ARG A 182 -23.31 12.03 11.46
CA ARG A 182 -23.64 13.42 11.82
C ARG A 182 -22.99 14.42 10.89
N TYR A 183 -21.70 14.24 10.62
CA TYR A 183 -20.99 15.09 9.67
C TYR A 183 -21.65 15.04 8.29
N PHE A 184 -21.92 13.84 7.79
CA PHE A 184 -22.55 13.65 6.49
C PHE A 184 -23.95 14.30 6.47
N ASN A 185 -24.80 13.98 7.43
CA ASN A 185 -26.18 14.46 7.50
C ASN A 185 -26.28 15.99 7.61
N ARG A 186 -25.39 16.62 8.37
CA ARG A 186 -25.31 18.09 8.44
C ARG A 186 -25.01 18.72 7.08
N ASN A 187 -24.11 18.12 6.32
CA ASN A 187 -23.72 18.60 4.98
C ASN A 187 -24.73 18.22 3.88
N HIS A 188 -25.72 17.37 4.17
CA HIS A 188 -26.76 16.93 3.24
C HIS A 188 -28.16 17.37 3.66
N GLY A 189 -28.27 18.42 4.49
CA GLY A 189 -29.55 19.03 4.86
C GLY A 189 -30.44 18.19 5.80
N LYS A 190 -29.91 17.10 6.37
CA LYS A 190 -30.61 16.24 7.34
C LYS A 190 -30.44 16.70 8.80
N GLY A 191 -29.60 17.71 9.04
CA GLY A 191 -29.29 18.22 10.39
C GLY A 191 -28.22 17.41 11.12
N ASP A 192 -27.99 17.73 12.40
CA ASP A 192 -27.01 17.05 13.25
C ASP A 192 -27.62 15.79 13.90
N VAL A 193 -27.80 14.76 13.08
CA VAL A 193 -28.35 13.46 13.48
C VAL A 193 -27.45 12.33 12.99
N GLY A 194 -27.29 11.29 13.80
CA GLY A 194 -26.60 10.07 13.41
C GLY A 194 -27.42 9.22 12.44
N TYR A 195 -27.05 7.95 12.30
CA TYR A 195 -27.82 6.98 11.52
C TYR A 195 -29.26 6.85 12.02
N THR A 196 -30.23 6.82 11.12
CA THR A 196 -31.63 6.54 11.42
C THR A 196 -32.03 5.16 10.89
N SER A 197 -32.68 4.34 11.71
CA SER A 197 -33.13 2.99 11.32
C SER A 197 -33.98 3.03 10.04
N GLY A 198 -33.70 2.11 9.12
CA GLY A 198 -34.34 2.02 7.81
C GLY A 198 -33.64 2.82 6.70
N GLU A 199 -32.64 3.64 7.04
CA GLU A 199 -31.77 4.24 6.02
C GLU A 199 -30.88 3.16 5.39
N LYS A 200 -30.86 3.14 4.06
CA LYS A 200 -30.15 2.14 3.26
C LYS A 200 -28.69 2.52 3.01
N ILE A 201 -27.81 1.52 2.98
CA ILE A 201 -26.38 1.65 2.72
C ILE A 201 -25.96 0.78 1.53
N VAL A 202 -25.22 1.38 0.60
CA VAL A 202 -24.55 0.67 -0.49
C VAL A 202 -23.04 0.62 -0.22
N ILE A 203 -22.43 -0.55 -0.42
CA ILE A 203 -20.99 -0.77 -0.30
C ILE A 203 -20.46 -1.23 -1.66
N LYS A 204 -19.77 -0.33 -2.37
CA LYS A 204 -19.14 -0.65 -3.66
C LYS A 204 -17.73 -1.19 -3.44
N ILE A 205 -17.52 -2.47 -3.74
CA ILE A 205 -16.20 -3.13 -3.67
C ILE A 205 -15.67 -3.42 -5.08
N ASN A 206 -14.37 -3.69 -5.24
CA ASN A 206 -13.76 -4.04 -6.53
C ASN A 206 -13.66 -5.56 -6.69
N LEU A 207 -14.34 -6.13 -7.69
CA LEU A 207 -14.32 -7.58 -7.97
C LEU A 207 -13.85 -7.90 -9.41
N ASN A 208 -13.14 -6.99 -10.07
CA ASN A 208 -12.79 -7.14 -11.49
C ASN A 208 -11.89 -8.35 -11.79
N GLY A 209 -11.16 -8.88 -10.80
CA GLY A 209 -10.30 -10.06 -10.96
C GLY A 209 -11.06 -11.39 -10.97
N VAL A 210 -12.33 -11.41 -10.54
CA VAL A 210 -13.12 -12.65 -10.38
C VAL A 210 -13.21 -13.48 -11.66
N SER A 211 -13.33 -12.84 -12.83
CA SER A 211 -13.42 -13.54 -14.12
C SER A 211 -12.08 -14.05 -14.65
N MET A 212 -10.96 -13.70 -14.00
CA MET A 212 -9.61 -13.96 -14.50
C MET A 212 -8.86 -15.06 -13.73
N GLY A 213 -9.31 -15.40 -12.53
CA GLY A 213 -8.77 -16.49 -11.74
C GLY A 213 -8.72 -16.20 -10.23
N PRO A 214 -8.59 -17.24 -9.40
CA PRO A 214 -8.53 -17.10 -7.94
C PRO A 214 -7.25 -16.40 -7.46
N ASP A 215 -6.20 -16.38 -8.28
CA ASP A 215 -4.92 -15.76 -7.98
C ASP A 215 -4.92 -14.25 -8.24
N LYS A 216 -6.01 -13.67 -8.73
CA LYS A 216 -6.12 -12.24 -9.07
C LYS A 216 -6.72 -11.44 -7.93
N ILE A 217 -6.16 -10.27 -7.66
CA ILE A 217 -6.60 -9.48 -6.50
C ILE A 217 -7.95 -8.80 -6.74
N ASN A 218 -8.74 -8.78 -5.69
CA ASN A 218 -9.99 -8.06 -5.53
C ASN A 218 -9.94 -7.31 -4.20
N THR A 219 -11.00 -6.60 -3.83
CA THR A 219 -11.18 -6.18 -2.44
C THR A 219 -11.10 -7.43 -1.56
N SER A 220 -10.52 -7.33 -0.38
CA SER A 220 -10.29 -8.47 0.50
C SER A 220 -11.58 -8.90 1.16
N PRO A 221 -11.92 -10.20 1.20
CA PRO A 221 -13.07 -10.70 1.94
C PRO A 221 -13.07 -10.27 3.42
N GLN A 222 -11.89 -10.15 4.02
CA GLN A 222 -11.68 -9.74 5.41
C GLN A 222 -12.11 -8.29 5.65
N VAL A 223 -11.82 -7.39 4.69
CA VAL A 223 -12.22 -5.98 4.75
C VAL A 223 -13.73 -5.85 4.55
N CYS A 224 -14.30 -6.63 3.63
CA CYS A 224 -15.75 -6.69 3.43
C CYS A 224 -16.47 -7.15 4.70
N TYR A 225 -15.98 -8.23 5.32
CA TYR A 225 -16.50 -8.73 6.59
C TYR A 225 -16.41 -7.66 7.68
N ALA A 226 -15.25 -7.01 7.85
CA ALA A 226 -15.03 -6.04 8.92
C ALA A 226 -15.98 -4.82 8.80
N ILE A 227 -16.25 -4.33 7.59
CA ILE A 227 -17.20 -3.23 7.39
C ILE A 227 -18.64 -3.67 7.64
N LEU A 228 -19.04 -4.87 7.19
CA LEU A 228 -20.37 -5.40 7.51
C LEU A 228 -20.55 -5.59 9.02
N ASP A 229 -19.55 -6.13 9.70
CA ASP A 229 -19.54 -6.33 11.15
C ASP A 229 -19.72 -5.01 11.90
N GLN A 230 -18.98 -3.97 11.51
CA GLN A 230 -19.09 -2.62 12.05
C GLN A 230 -20.50 -2.03 11.85
N LEU A 231 -21.03 -2.05 10.63
CA LEU A 231 -22.36 -1.50 10.35
C LEU A 231 -23.47 -2.26 11.09
N ILE A 232 -23.40 -3.58 11.13
CA ILE A 232 -24.50 -4.40 11.65
C ILE A 232 -24.42 -4.49 13.19
N ARG A 233 -23.24 -4.73 13.76
CA ARG A 233 -23.09 -5.02 15.20
C ARG A 233 -22.75 -3.78 16.03
N VAL A 234 -22.09 -2.78 15.44
CA VAL A 234 -21.74 -1.54 16.16
C VAL A 234 -22.79 -0.45 15.91
N VAL A 235 -23.12 -0.19 14.64
CA VAL A 235 -24.10 0.86 14.28
C VAL A 235 -25.54 0.37 14.46
N GLY A 236 -25.80 -0.92 14.24
CA GLY A 236 -27.15 -1.50 14.32
C GLY A 236 -27.96 -1.35 13.03
N VAL A 237 -27.30 -1.25 11.87
CA VAL A 237 -27.96 -1.24 10.56
C VAL A 237 -28.57 -2.62 10.30
N SER A 238 -29.83 -2.66 9.87
CA SER A 238 -30.45 -3.93 9.48
C SER A 238 -29.73 -4.52 8.28
N GLN A 239 -29.46 -5.83 8.30
CA GLN A 239 -28.82 -6.52 7.17
C GLN A 239 -29.57 -6.30 5.85
N SER A 240 -30.90 -6.28 5.90
CA SER A 240 -31.77 -6.05 4.73
C SER A 240 -31.67 -4.65 4.12
N ASP A 241 -31.06 -3.70 4.84
CA ASP A 241 -30.86 -2.33 4.37
C ASP A 241 -29.46 -2.12 3.77
N ILE A 242 -28.67 -3.20 3.64
CA ILE A 242 -27.30 -3.16 3.12
C ILE A 242 -27.20 -3.90 1.79
N TRP A 243 -26.63 -3.24 0.80
CA TRP A 243 -26.17 -3.84 -0.45
C TRP A 243 -24.64 -3.82 -0.51
N ILE A 244 -24.02 -4.92 -0.91
CA ILE A 244 -22.57 -5.01 -1.08
C ILE A 244 -22.19 -5.81 -2.32
N GLY A 245 -21.15 -5.35 -3.02
CA GLY A 245 -20.57 -6.06 -4.16
C GLY A 245 -20.06 -5.12 -5.25
N ASP A 246 -19.90 -5.68 -6.43
CA ASP A 246 -19.64 -4.94 -7.65
C ASP A 246 -20.80 -5.22 -8.62
N PRO A 247 -21.63 -4.22 -8.99
CA PRO A 247 -22.79 -4.46 -9.85
C PRO A 247 -22.46 -5.12 -11.20
N ASN A 248 -21.21 -5.04 -11.68
CA ASN A 248 -20.80 -5.63 -12.94
C ASN A 248 -20.55 -7.14 -12.87
N ILE A 249 -20.27 -7.69 -11.70
CA ILE A 249 -19.74 -9.04 -11.57
C ILE A 249 -20.28 -9.75 -10.32
N ASN A 250 -20.40 -11.06 -10.39
CA ASN A 250 -20.95 -11.83 -9.29
C ASN A 250 -20.08 -11.70 -8.04
N PHE A 251 -20.71 -11.56 -6.87
CA PHE A 251 -20.06 -11.84 -5.59
C PHE A 251 -19.49 -13.26 -5.65
N ASP A 252 -18.17 -13.39 -5.58
CA ASP A 252 -17.51 -14.67 -5.82
C ASP A 252 -17.62 -15.61 -4.60
N THR A 253 -17.14 -16.83 -4.74
CA THR A 253 -17.28 -17.86 -3.69
C THR A 253 -16.49 -17.51 -2.42
N PRO A 254 -15.21 -17.06 -2.47
CA PRO A 254 -14.49 -16.61 -1.28
C PRO A 254 -15.22 -15.52 -0.49
N HIS A 255 -15.68 -14.46 -1.17
CA HIS A 255 -16.40 -13.37 -0.52
C HIS A 255 -17.74 -13.84 0.05
N TRP A 256 -18.48 -14.62 -0.74
CA TRP A 256 -19.77 -15.19 -0.34
C TRP A 256 -19.62 -16.01 0.94
N ASN A 257 -18.73 -17.01 0.94
CA ASN A 257 -18.55 -17.91 2.08
C ASN A 257 -18.18 -17.15 3.35
N LYS A 258 -17.37 -16.10 3.24
CA LYS A 258 -16.94 -15.33 4.41
C LYS A 258 -18.02 -14.38 4.91
N CYS A 259 -18.66 -13.63 4.01
CA CYS A 259 -19.61 -12.58 4.39
C CYS A 259 -21.01 -13.14 4.64
N HIS A 260 -21.54 -13.93 3.70
CA HIS A 260 -22.92 -14.42 3.76
C HIS A 260 -23.15 -15.39 4.93
N SER A 261 -22.14 -16.20 5.29
CA SER A 261 -22.23 -17.09 6.46
C SER A 261 -22.45 -16.35 7.77
N ALA A 262 -21.95 -15.11 7.90
CA ALA A 262 -22.13 -14.28 9.08
C ALA A 262 -23.34 -13.34 8.97
N PHE A 263 -23.67 -12.90 7.75
CA PHE A 263 -24.69 -11.87 7.49
C PHE A 263 -25.62 -12.30 6.34
N PRO A 264 -26.44 -13.34 6.52
CA PRO A 264 -27.19 -13.97 5.42
C PRO A 264 -28.28 -13.09 4.81
N ASN A 265 -28.74 -12.06 5.51
CA ASN A 265 -29.83 -11.19 5.07
C ASN A 265 -29.33 -9.92 4.34
N VAL A 266 -28.02 -9.78 4.12
CA VAL A 266 -27.45 -8.71 3.31
C VAL A 266 -27.68 -8.97 1.82
N HIS A 267 -27.91 -7.91 1.04
CA HIS A 267 -28.06 -8.01 -0.40
C HIS A 267 -26.70 -8.04 -1.11
N TYR A 268 -26.24 -9.25 -1.44
CA TYR A 268 -25.01 -9.47 -2.20
C TYR A 268 -25.27 -9.42 -3.71
N TRP A 269 -24.60 -8.54 -4.45
CA TRP A 269 -24.83 -8.45 -5.90
C TRP A 269 -24.35 -9.66 -6.68
N GLY A 270 -25.18 -10.10 -7.62
CA GLY A 270 -24.81 -11.11 -8.61
C GLY A 270 -26.02 -11.91 -9.09
N LYS A 271 -25.75 -12.91 -9.92
CA LYS A 271 -26.76 -13.72 -10.62
C LYS A 271 -26.80 -15.18 -10.14
N LYS A 272 -25.94 -15.55 -9.18
CA LYS A 272 -25.94 -16.90 -8.60
C LYS A 272 -27.11 -17.06 -7.62
N THR A 273 -27.49 -18.29 -7.33
CA THR A 273 -28.53 -18.60 -6.34
C THR A 273 -28.24 -17.91 -5.00
N GLY A 274 -29.23 -17.18 -4.48
CA GLY A 274 -29.12 -16.40 -3.24
C GLY A 274 -28.56 -14.99 -3.40
N GLN A 275 -27.97 -14.65 -4.54
CA GLN A 275 -27.50 -13.29 -4.83
C GLN A 275 -28.63 -12.42 -5.39
N THR A 276 -28.49 -11.11 -5.22
CA THR A 276 -29.42 -10.09 -5.68
C THR A 276 -29.01 -9.60 -7.08
N PRO A 277 -29.83 -9.85 -8.13
CA PRO A 277 -29.54 -9.34 -9.47
C PRO A 277 -29.54 -7.81 -9.50
N VAL A 278 -28.72 -7.26 -10.37
CA VAL A 278 -28.65 -5.82 -10.58
C VAL A 278 -29.81 -5.35 -11.45
N VAL A 279 -30.57 -4.38 -10.94
CA VAL A 279 -31.63 -3.68 -11.68
C VAL A 279 -31.25 -2.21 -11.76
N GLY A 280 -31.23 -1.68 -12.98
CA GLY A 280 -30.89 -0.29 -13.23
C GLY A 280 -32.08 0.65 -13.13
N THR A 281 -31.80 1.95 -13.04
CA THR A 281 -32.80 3.01 -13.19
C THR A 281 -33.59 2.89 -14.49
N GLN A 282 -34.80 3.44 -14.51
CA GLN A 282 -35.63 3.43 -15.72
C GLN A 282 -35.01 4.26 -16.85
N THR A 283 -34.44 5.42 -16.49
CA THR A 283 -33.77 6.36 -17.39
C THR A 283 -32.26 6.42 -17.11
N ASP A 284 -31.51 6.99 -18.05
CA ASP A 284 -30.14 7.44 -17.78
C ASP A 284 -30.17 8.50 -16.68
N VAL A 285 -29.24 8.44 -15.74
CA VAL A 285 -29.14 9.37 -14.59
C VAL A 285 -27.73 9.92 -14.40
N LEU A 286 -26.72 9.25 -14.96
CA LEU A 286 -25.35 9.74 -15.01
C LEU A 286 -25.07 10.21 -16.44
N PHE A 287 -24.59 11.44 -16.58
CA PHE A 287 -24.21 12.03 -17.86
C PHE A 287 -22.74 12.45 -17.80
N ALA A 288 -21.98 12.12 -18.84
CA ALA A 288 -20.67 12.72 -19.03
C ALA A 288 -20.89 14.18 -19.45
N SER A 289 -20.25 15.12 -18.76
CA SER A 289 -20.47 16.55 -18.96
C SER A 289 -20.03 17.05 -20.34
N ASP A 290 -19.16 16.31 -21.03
CA ASP A 290 -18.79 16.58 -22.42
C ASP A 290 -19.86 16.14 -23.44
N GLY A 291 -20.96 15.55 -22.97
CA GLY A 291 -22.04 15.00 -23.78
C GLY A 291 -21.72 13.67 -24.45
N GLY A 292 -20.52 13.10 -24.21
CA GLY A 292 -20.02 11.92 -24.89
C GLY A 292 -20.67 10.62 -24.44
N LYS A 293 -21.11 10.54 -23.18
CA LYS A 293 -21.69 9.34 -22.57
C LYS A 293 -22.87 9.68 -21.66
N LYS A 294 -23.74 8.69 -21.48
CA LYS A 294 -24.82 8.68 -20.51
C LYS A 294 -25.07 7.25 -20.07
N ASN A 295 -25.51 7.05 -18.83
CA ASN A 295 -25.67 5.72 -18.29
C ASN A 295 -26.72 5.66 -17.18
N LYS A 296 -27.30 4.47 -17.03
CA LYS A 296 -28.12 4.11 -15.87
C LYS A 296 -27.23 3.84 -14.65
N LEU A 297 -27.81 3.85 -13.47
CA LEU A 297 -27.15 3.36 -12.25
C LEU A 297 -27.99 2.26 -11.62
N PRO A 298 -27.43 1.39 -10.75
CA PRO A 298 -28.20 0.41 -10.02
C PRO A 298 -29.21 1.12 -9.12
N GLN A 299 -30.47 0.69 -9.13
CA GLN A 299 -31.54 1.33 -8.35
C GLN A 299 -31.19 1.47 -6.85
N PRO A 300 -30.54 0.48 -6.18
CA PRO A 300 -30.13 0.65 -4.78
C PRO A 300 -29.18 1.84 -4.52
N TYR A 301 -28.42 2.33 -5.50
CA TYR A 301 -27.60 3.53 -5.33
C TYR A 301 -28.46 4.79 -5.21
N ILE A 302 -29.56 4.85 -5.96
CA ILE A 302 -30.52 5.95 -5.91
C ILE A 302 -31.29 5.92 -4.58
N ASP A 303 -31.69 4.72 -4.15
CA ASP A 303 -32.46 4.51 -2.94
C ASP A 303 -31.63 4.65 -1.65
N ALA A 304 -30.31 4.46 -1.74
CA ALA A 304 -29.41 4.54 -0.59
C ALA A 304 -29.34 5.96 -0.02
N SER A 305 -29.27 6.04 1.31
CA SER A 305 -28.91 7.27 2.01
C SER A 305 -27.41 7.48 2.06
N TYR A 306 -26.64 6.38 2.10
CA TYR A 306 -25.19 6.40 2.26
C TYR A 306 -24.52 5.40 1.34
N LEU A 307 -23.33 5.74 0.87
CA LEU A 307 -22.44 4.88 0.10
C LEU A 307 -21.09 4.73 0.82
N ILE A 308 -20.52 3.53 0.77
CA ILE A 308 -19.13 3.26 1.15
C ILE A 308 -18.40 2.75 -0.09
N ASN A 309 -17.28 3.38 -0.43
CA ASN A 309 -16.49 3.03 -1.62
C ASN A 309 -15.18 2.37 -1.20
N ILE A 310 -15.01 1.09 -1.57
CA ILE A 310 -13.86 0.27 -1.21
C ILE A 310 -13.11 -0.21 -2.46
N PRO A 311 -12.25 0.62 -3.06
CA PRO A 311 -11.38 0.19 -4.16
C PRO A 311 -10.22 -0.68 -3.64
N VAL A 312 -9.47 -1.23 -4.59
CA VAL A 312 -8.18 -1.90 -4.34
C VAL A 312 -7.05 -0.97 -4.75
N LEU A 313 -6.02 -0.84 -3.93
CA LEU A 313 -4.80 -0.08 -4.21
C LEU A 313 -4.01 -0.76 -5.34
N LYS A 314 -4.12 -0.25 -6.57
CA LYS A 314 -3.35 -0.77 -7.71
C LYS A 314 -3.16 0.26 -8.81
N LYS A 315 -2.06 0.11 -9.56
CA LYS A 315 -1.88 0.84 -10.82
C LYS A 315 -2.74 0.20 -11.92
N HIS A 316 -2.95 0.93 -13.01
CA HIS A 316 -3.75 0.47 -14.13
C HIS A 316 -3.27 1.07 -15.46
N HIS A 317 -3.02 0.23 -16.47
CA HIS A 317 -2.51 0.67 -17.78
C HIS A 317 -3.39 1.73 -18.45
N ARG A 318 -4.70 1.76 -18.18
CA ARG A 318 -5.58 2.88 -18.55
C ARG A 318 -5.96 3.72 -17.33
N ALA A 319 -5.80 5.03 -17.44
CA ALA A 319 -5.89 6.02 -16.37
C ALA A 319 -4.68 6.08 -15.41
N GLY A 320 -3.65 5.26 -15.61
CA GLY A 320 -2.45 5.21 -14.77
C GLY A 320 -2.66 4.49 -13.43
N ILE A 321 -3.76 4.78 -12.74
CA ILE A 321 -4.12 4.23 -11.43
C ILE A 321 -5.57 3.74 -11.39
N SER A 322 -5.90 2.92 -10.39
CA SER A 322 -7.25 2.42 -10.14
C SER A 322 -7.57 2.52 -8.65
N LEU A 323 -8.37 3.52 -8.29
CA LEU A 323 -8.77 3.81 -6.91
C LEU A 323 -10.28 4.12 -6.85
N CYS A 324 -10.70 5.07 -6.02
CA CYS A 324 -12.11 5.33 -5.66
C CYS A 324 -12.98 5.71 -6.86
N ALA A 325 -12.56 6.69 -7.68
CA ALA A 325 -13.31 7.15 -8.84
C ALA A 325 -13.45 6.03 -9.88
N LYS A 326 -12.35 5.35 -10.20
CA LYS A 326 -12.36 4.23 -11.16
C LYS A 326 -13.17 3.03 -10.66
N ASN A 327 -13.32 2.84 -9.35
CA ASN A 327 -14.11 1.75 -8.79
C ASN A 327 -15.58 1.80 -9.24
N HIS A 328 -16.11 3.01 -9.49
CA HIS A 328 -17.46 3.20 -10.00
C HIS A 328 -17.65 2.80 -11.47
N PHE A 329 -16.59 2.45 -12.21
CA PHE A 329 -16.77 1.81 -13.51
C PHE A 329 -17.62 0.53 -13.37
N GLY A 330 -17.42 -0.25 -12.30
CA GLY A 330 -18.28 -1.39 -11.96
C GLY A 330 -19.75 -1.04 -11.67
N SER A 331 -20.05 0.23 -11.36
CA SER A 331 -21.42 0.72 -11.12
C SER A 331 -22.16 1.07 -12.42
N VAL A 332 -21.43 1.48 -13.47
CA VAL A 332 -22.02 1.92 -14.76
C VAL A 332 -22.06 0.81 -15.82
N THR A 333 -21.08 -0.07 -15.79
CA THR A 333 -20.90 -1.17 -16.76
C THR A 333 -22.07 -2.14 -16.96
N PRO A 334 -22.95 -2.45 -15.97
CA PRO A 334 -24.01 -3.44 -16.19
C PRO A 334 -25.03 -3.05 -17.25
N PHE A 335 -25.05 -1.78 -17.67
CA PHE A 335 -26.10 -1.20 -18.50
C PHE A 335 -25.62 -0.69 -19.86
N ASN A 336 -24.36 -0.97 -20.24
CA ASN A 336 -23.79 -0.58 -21.53
C ASN A 336 -23.14 -1.79 -22.25
N SER A 337 -22.91 -1.65 -23.56
CA SER A 337 -22.44 -2.77 -24.39
C SER A 337 -20.94 -3.00 -24.33
N ASN A 338 -20.12 -1.98 -24.02
CA ASN A 338 -18.65 -2.09 -24.00
C ASN A 338 -18.07 -2.21 -22.58
N GLY A 339 -18.90 -2.38 -21.55
CA GLY A 339 -18.46 -2.46 -20.18
C GLY A 339 -17.59 -1.26 -19.78
N ALA A 340 -16.49 -1.53 -19.07
CA ALA A 340 -15.71 -0.46 -18.44
C ALA A 340 -14.99 0.38 -19.48
N PHE A 341 -14.70 -0.20 -20.66
CA PHE A 341 -14.03 0.46 -21.77
C PHE A 341 -14.77 1.71 -22.25
N ASP A 342 -16.10 1.74 -22.15
CA ASP A 342 -16.92 2.87 -22.62
C ASP A 342 -16.59 4.18 -21.91
N TRP A 343 -16.09 4.12 -20.68
CA TRP A 343 -15.79 5.29 -19.84
C TRP A 343 -14.28 5.61 -19.77
N HIS A 344 -13.42 4.89 -20.49
CA HIS A 344 -11.97 5.15 -20.52
C HIS A 344 -11.55 6.27 -21.48
N TYR A 345 -12.44 6.70 -22.38
CA TYR A 345 -12.12 7.52 -23.54
C TYR A 345 -11.51 8.90 -23.21
N SER A 346 -11.73 9.42 -22.00
CA SER A 346 -11.22 10.71 -21.55
C SER A 346 -10.02 10.57 -20.60
N LEU A 347 -9.44 9.39 -20.44
CA LEU A 347 -8.38 9.11 -19.46
C LEU A 347 -7.05 8.79 -20.16
N PRO A 348 -5.89 9.05 -19.53
CA PRO A 348 -4.60 8.69 -20.09
C PRO A 348 -4.56 7.20 -20.44
N CYS A 349 -4.35 6.85 -21.70
CA CYS A 349 -4.46 5.47 -22.17
C CYS A 349 -3.38 5.18 -23.22
N PRO A 350 -2.63 4.08 -23.13
CA PRO A 350 -1.74 3.69 -24.21
C PRO A 350 -2.56 3.33 -25.46
N ASP A 351 -2.13 3.80 -26.62
CA ASP A 351 -2.60 3.32 -27.92
C ASP A 351 -1.92 2.01 -28.32
N ALA A 352 -2.28 1.45 -29.47
CA ALA A 352 -1.71 0.20 -29.98
C ALA A 352 -0.19 0.29 -30.28
N GLY A 353 0.35 1.49 -30.43
CA GLY A 353 1.77 1.77 -30.62
C GLY A 353 2.51 2.11 -29.32
N GLY A 354 1.81 2.21 -28.20
CA GLY A 354 2.35 2.57 -26.89
C GLY A 354 2.59 4.04 -26.66
N ASN A 355 1.96 4.91 -27.44
CA ASN A 355 1.90 6.31 -27.07
C ASN A 355 0.73 6.50 -26.10
N VAL A 356 0.97 7.24 -25.02
CA VAL A 356 -0.11 7.63 -24.11
C VAL A 356 -0.97 8.69 -24.81
N THR A 357 -2.22 8.35 -25.09
CA THR A 357 -3.25 9.29 -25.56
C THR A 357 -3.97 9.90 -24.36
N ASN A 358 -4.57 11.09 -24.54
CA ASN A 358 -5.23 11.86 -23.49
C ASN A 358 -4.34 12.15 -22.27
N GLY A 359 -3.03 12.28 -22.48
CA GLY A 359 -2.07 12.59 -21.42
C GLY A 359 -1.91 14.08 -21.14
N GLU A 360 -2.67 14.94 -21.82
CA GLU A 360 -2.64 16.40 -21.64
C GLU A 360 -3.35 16.82 -20.35
N TYR A 361 -2.90 17.91 -19.72
CA TYR A 361 -3.64 18.54 -18.62
C TYR A 361 -4.70 19.51 -19.16
N GLY A 362 -5.73 19.77 -18.37
CA GLY A 362 -6.79 20.73 -18.72
C GLY A 362 -7.74 20.24 -19.81
N VAL A 363 -7.84 18.91 -19.99
CA VAL A 363 -8.85 18.26 -20.85
C VAL A 363 -9.95 17.66 -19.99
N TYR A 364 -11.14 17.44 -20.55
CA TYR A 364 -12.24 16.85 -19.81
C TYR A 364 -11.87 15.47 -19.22
N ARG A 365 -12.26 15.21 -17.97
CA ARG A 365 -12.03 13.96 -17.24
C ARG A 365 -13.33 13.44 -16.65
N CYS A 366 -13.79 12.29 -17.14
CA CYS A 366 -15.00 11.63 -16.65
C CYS A 366 -14.95 11.22 -15.16
N PHE A 367 -13.77 11.12 -14.56
CA PHE A 367 -13.63 10.90 -13.12
C PHE A 367 -14.20 12.05 -12.29
N VAL A 368 -14.12 13.29 -12.78
CA VAL A 368 -14.68 14.45 -12.06
C VAL A 368 -16.20 14.34 -11.99
N ASP A 369 -16.86 13.92 -13.08
CA ASP A 369 -18.30 13.63 -13.08
C ASP A 369 -18.67 12.55 -12.06
N ILE A 370 -17.92 11.45 -12.04
CA ILE A 370 -18.16 10.34 -11.10
C ILE A 370 -17.97 10.78 -9.64
N MET A 371 -16.93 11.57 -9.36
CA MET A 371 -16.64 12.10 -8.03
C MET A 371 -17.70 13.09 -7.56
N ALA A 372 -18.28 13.86 -8.48
CA ALA A 372 -19.28 14.88 -8.14
C ALA A 372 -20.72 14.36 -8.14
N HIS A 373 -21.02 13.28 -8.87
CA HIS A 373 -22.39 12.82 -9.06
C HIS A 373 -23.09 12.51 -7.73
N LYS A 374 -24.30 13.04 -7.55
CA LYS A 374 -25.06 13.03 -6.30
C LYS A 374 -25.31 11.64 -5.72
N ASP A 375 -25.49 10.62 -6.57
CA ASP A 375 -25.71 9.23 -6.12
C ASP A 375 -24.43 8.38 -6.10
N LEU A 376 -23.27 8.95 -6.43
CA LEU A 376 -21.96 8.30 -6.37
C LEU A 376 -21.11 8.99 -5.30
N GLY A 377 -20.21 9.90 -5.70
CA GLY A 377 -19.38 10.63 -4.74
C GLY A 377 -20.19 11.50 -3.78
N GLY A 378 -21.28 12.13 -4.24
CA GLY A 378 -22.17 12.93 -3.39
C GLY A 378 -22.89 12.15 -2.28
N LYS A 379 -22.95 10.82 -2.36
CA LYS A 379 -23.49 9.96 -1.29
C LYS A 379 -22.43 9.20 -0.52
N THR A 380 -21.15 9.35 -0.87
CA THR A 380 -20.09 8.55 -0.25
C THR A 380 -19.78 9.09 1.16
N LEU A 381 -20.22 8.33 2.16
CA LEU A 381 -19.97 8.57 3.58
C LEU A 381 -18.51 8.30 3.96
N LEU A 382 -17.93 7.25 3.36
CA LEU A 382 -16.60 6.75 3.66
C LEU A 382 -15.92 6.22 2.41
N TYR A 383 -14.71 6.73 2.15
CA TYR A 383 -13.76 6.15 1.21
C TYR A 383 -12.76 5.28 1.98
N LEU A 384 -12.65 4.01 1.60
CA LEU A 384 -11.75 3.04 2.22
C LEU A 384 -10.93 2.32 1.15
N VAL A 385 -9.69 2.74 0.90
CA VAL A 385 -8.84 2.02 -0.05
C VAL A 385 -8.27 0.77 0.64
N ASP A 386 -8.59 -0.39 0.08
CA ASP A 386 -7.98 -1.67 0.48
C ASP A 386 -6.61 -1.82 -0.18
N GLY A 387 -5.56 -1.76 0.64
CA GLY A 387 -4.19 -2.02 0.26
C GLY A 387 -3.56 -3.12 1.10
N LEU A 388 -4.33 -4.10 1.59
CA LEU A 388 -3.72 -5.30 2.18
C LEU A 388 -2.83 -5.98 1.13
N TRP A 389 -3.34 -6.00 -0.09
CA TRP A 389 -2.69 -6.50 -1.30
C TRP A 389 -2.69 -5.41 -2.38
N SER A 390 -1.69 -5.40 -3.25
CA SER A 390 -1.61 -4.49 -4.40
C SER A 390 -1.19 -5.26 -5.64
N SER A 391 -1.47 -4.73 -6.83
CA SER A 391 -1.09 -5.35 -8.10
C SER A 391 -0.60 -4.33 -9.13
N ILE A 392 0.02 -4.86 -10.18
CA ILE A 392 0.60 -4.12 -11.29
C ILE A 392 -0.40 -3.74 -12.39
N ASN A 393 -1.61 -4.31 -12.40
CA ASN A 393 -2.65 -3.93 -13.34
C ASN A 393 -4.04 -4.46 -12.90
N TRP A 394 -5.07 -4.20 -13.72
CA TRP A 394 -6.34 -4.93 -13.62
C TRP A 394 -6.11 -6.43 -13.89
N GLY A 395 -6.63 -7.30 -13.03
CA GLY A 395 -6.58 -8.74 -13.30
C GLY A 395 -5.21 -9.39 -13.14
N HIS A 396 -4.32 -8.80 -12.33
CA HIS A 396 -2.99 -9.35 -12.01
C HIS A 396 -2.92 -9.85 -10.56
N PRO A 397 -1.96 -10.76 -10.26
CA PRO A 397 -1.75 -11.27 -8.90
C PRO A 397 -1.23 -10.18 -7.94
N PRO A 398 -1.29 -10.42 -6.62
CA PRO A 398 -0.71 -9.52 -5.64
C PRO A 398 0.82 -9.47 -5.81
N ILE A 399 1.40 -8.32 -5.48
CA ILE A 399 2.85 -8.12 -5.44
C ILE A 399 3.27 -7.45 -4.14
N LYS A 400 4.50 -7.74 -3.74
CA LYS A 400 5.16 -7.11 -2.61
C LYS A 400 5.71 -5.74 -3.00
N TRP A 401 5.69 -4.82 -2.05
CA TRP A 401 6.16 -3.45 -2.20
C TRP A 401 7.53 -3.27 -1.59
N ARG A 402 8.36 -2.46 -2.24
CA ARG A 402 9.77 -2.24 -1.89
C ARG A 402 9.97 -0.98 -1.09
N MET A 403 9.17 0.04 -1.34
CA MET A 403 9.32 1.32 -0.64
C MET A 403 9.17 1.11 0.88
N SER A 404 9.88 1.92 1.66
CA SER A 404 9.68 1.94 3.11
C SER A 404 8.24 2.40 3.43
N PRO A 405 7.56 1.79 4.42
CA PRO A 405 8.02 0.81 5.40
C PRO A 405 7.81 -0.67 5.00
N PHE A 406 7.35 -0.96 3.78
CA PHE A 406 6.97 -2.31 3.36
C PHE A 406 8.18 -3.22 3.15
N ASN A 407 9.31 -2.68 2.67
CA ASN A 407 10.62 -3.36 2.66
C ASN A 407 10.60 -4.78 2.05
N ASN A 408 9.97 -4.94 0.88
CA ASN A 408 9.75 -6.20 0.19
C ASN A 408 8.80 -7.14 0.94
N ASP A 409 7.72 -6.58 1.47
CA ASP A 409 6.56 -7.27 2.02
C ASP A 409 5.26 -6.82 1.31
N TRP A 410 4.12 -7.43 1.62
CA TRP A 410 2.82 -6.96 1.14
C TRP A 410 2.52 -5.55 1.66
N PRO A 411 1.68 -4.75 0.97
CA PRO A 411 1.43 -3.40 1.42
C PRO A 411 0.69 -3.34 2.76
N ASN A 412 -0.03 -4.39 3.19
CA ASN A 412 -0.49 -4.53 4.58
C ASN A 412 -1.28 -3.31 5.12
N SER A 413 -2.00 -2.60 4.24
CA SER A 413 -2.47 -1.25 4.53
C SER A 413 -3.96 -1.06 4.27
N LEU A 414 -4.59 -0.17 5.04
CA LEU A 414 -5.90 0.39 4.74
C LEU A 414 -5.82 1.92 4.82
N PHE A 415 -6.56 2.60 3.94
CA PHE A 415 -6.62 4.06 3.90
C PHE A 415 -8.06 4.54 4.06
N PHE A 416 -8.30 5.52 4.94
CA PHE A 416 -9.64 6.03 5.25
C PHE A 416 -9.71 7.54 5.04
N SER A 417 -10.82 8.02 4.46
CA SER A 417 -11.08 9.46 4.28
C SER A 417 -12.57 9.74 4.09
N GLN A 418 -12.96 10.98 4.36
CA GLN A 418 -14.22 11.58 3.88
C GLN A 418 -13.99 12.58 2.73
N ASP A 419 -12.73 12.87 2.40
CA ASP A 419 -12.33 13.71 1.28
C ASP A 419 -11.96 12.83 0.07
N PRO A 420 -12.74 12.88 -1.03
CA PRO A 420 -12.50 12.04 -2.21
C PRO A 420 -11.22 12.40 -2.95
N VAL A 421 -10.83 13.67 -2.95
CA VAL A 421 -9.65 14.13 -3.69
C VAL A 421 -8.38 13.82 -2.89
N ALA A 422 -8.42 14.02 -1.57
CA ALA A 422 -7.26 13.76 -0.71
C ALA A 422 -6.88 12.28 -0.71
N ILE A 423 -7.84 11.35 -0.60
CA ILE A 423 -7.55 9.92 -0.55
C ILE A 423 -7.02 9.39 -1.89
N GLU A 424 -7.53 9.91 -3.01
CA GLU A 424 -7.01 9.62 -4.34
C GLU A 424 -5.59 10.17 -4.52
N SER A 425 -5.31 11.38 -4.03
CA SER A 425 -3.98 12.00 -4.06
C SER A 425 -2.95 11.18 -3.28
N VAL A 426 -3.33 10.73 -2.07
CA VAL A 426 -2.48 9.86 -1.26
C VAL A 426 -2.23 8.52 -1.96
N GLY A 427 -3.28 7.87 -2.46
CA GLY A 427 -3.13 6.61 -3.19
C GLY A 427 -2.29 6.75 -4.47
N PHE A 428 -2.43 7.87 -5.18
CA PHE A 428 -1.58 8.21 -6.33
C PHE A 428 -0.12 8.29 -5.92
N ASP A 429 0.23 9.03 -4.86
CA ASP A 429 1.62 9.20 -4.41
C ASP A 429 2.26 7.86 -4.02
N PHE A 430 1.53 6.98 -3.32
CA PHE A 430 2.02 5.63 -3.03
C PHE A 430 2.31 4.82 -4.30
N LEU A 431 1.37 4.79 -5.25
CA LEU A 431 1.54 4.05 -6.50
C LEU A 431 2.64 4.66 -7.39
N TYR A 432 2.74 5.99 -7.45
CA TYR A 432 3.75 6.71 -8.22
C TYR A 432 5.15 6.40 -7.72
N HIS A 433 5.35 6.38 -6.39
CA HIS A 433 6.66 6.16 -5.81
C HIS A 433 7.06 4.69 -5.67
N GLU A 434 6.10 3.76 -5.53
CA GLU A 434 6.40 2.32 -5.59
C GLU A 434 6.78 1.90 -7.02
N PHE A 435 6.00 2.32 -8.02
CA PHE A 435 6.17 1.91 -9.42
C PHE A 435 6.97 2.90 -10.25
N GLY A 436 8.17 3.24 -9.77
CA GLY A 436 9.14 4.02 -10.53
C GLY A 436 9.71 3.26 -11.74
N PRO A 437 10.33 3.95 -12.71
CA PRO A 437 10.88 3.33 -13.93
C PRO A 437 11.90 2.20 -13.71
N ASP A 438 12.56 2.18 -12.54
CA ASP A 438 13.54 1.15 -12.17
C ASP A 438 12.94 -0.01 -11.36
N HIS A 439 11.63 0.01 -11.08
CA HIS A 439 10.97 -1.05 -10.33
C HIS A 439 10.95 -2.35 -11.19
N PRO A 440 11.32 -3.54 -10.68
CA PRO A 440 11.52 -4.72 -11.53
C PRO A 440 10.28 -5.32 -12.20
N THR A 441 9.09 -4.84 -11.84
CA THR A 441 7.86 -5.15 -12.61
C THR A 441 7.68 -4.23 -13.81
N GLU A 442 8.49 -3.18 -13.91
CA GLU A 442 8.58 -2.25 -15.03
C GLU A 442 9.72 -2.73 -15.95
N GLY A 443 9.41 -3.75 -16.77
CA GLY A 443 10.30 -4.15 -17.86
C GLY A 443 10.41 -3.06 -18.94
N ALA A 444 11.18 -3.33 -20.00
CA ALA A 444 11.18 -2.45 -21.18
C ALA A 444 9.74 -2.32 -21.70
N TYR A 445 9.20 -1.10 -21.67
CA TYR A 445 7.84 -0.77 -22.06
C TYR A 445 7.44 -1.47 -23.38
N ASP A 446 6.50 -2.41 -23.30
CA ASP A 446 5.80 -2.97 -24.46
C ASP A 446 4.31 -2.67 -24.26
N PRO A 447 3.68 -1.88 -25.14
CA PRO A 447 2.27 -1.50 -25.01
C PRO A 447 1.26 -2.64 -25.24
N ARG A 448 1.74 -3.83 -25.60
CA ARG A 448 0.98 -5.08 -25.62
C ARG A 448 1.17 -5.89 -24.34
N ASP A 449 2.04 -5.44 -23.46
CA ASP A 449 2.47 -6.11 -22.24
C ASP A 449 1.96 -5.28 -21.05
N ASP A 450 1.39 -5.94 -20.05
CA ASP A 450 0.73 -5.30 -18.89
C ASP A 450 1.74 -4.66 -17.90
N HIS A 451 2.90 -4.25 -18.41
CA HIS A 451 4.06 -3.77 -17.68
C HIS A 451 4.44 -2.36 -18.14
N GLY A 452 4.62 -1.45 -17.20
CA GLY A 452 4.92 -0.05 -17.50
C GLY A 452 4.57 0.84 -16.31
N PRO A 453 5.33 1.94 -16.12
CA PRO A 453 5.14 2.86 -15.00
C PRO A 453 3.89 3.70 -15.25
N PHE A 454 2.72 3.06 -15.24
CA PHE A 454 1.42 3.64 -15.56
C PHE A 454 1.09 4.89 -14.72
N PRO A 455 1.42 4.94 -13.42
CA PRO A 455 1.24 6.16 -12.64
C PRO A 455 2.06 7.36 -13.15
N HIS A 456 3.14 7.13 -13.92
CA HIS A 456 4.03 8.16 -14.48
C HIS A 456 3.56 8.68 -15.84
N TYR A 457 2.42 8.23 -16.35
CA TYR A 457 1.81 8.84 -17.52
C TYR A 457 1.48 10.31 -17.23
N ALA A 458 1.68 11.18 -18.23
CA ALA A 458 1.25 12.56 -18.12
C ALA A 458 -0.28 12.62 -17.95
N GLY A 459 -0.76 13.55 -17.12
CA GLY A 459 -2.18 13.81 -16.91
C GLY A 459 -2.94 12.76 -16.10
N VAL A 460 -2.26 11.83 -15.41
CA VAL A 460 -2.91 10.83 -14.54
C VAL A 460 -3.67 11.47 -13.39
N ASP A 461 -3.10 12.52 -12.80
CA ASP A 461 -3.62 13.33 -11.70
C ASP A 461 -4.39 14.58 -12.18
N ASP A 462 -4.58 14.77 -13.49
CA ASP A 462 -5.30 15.94 -14.04
C ASP A 462 -6.75 16.03 -13.51
N TYR A 463 -7.41 14.89 -13.32
CA TYR A 463 -8.75 14.87 -12.72
C TYR A 463 -8.75 15.33 -11.26
N LEU A 464 -7.65 15.14 -10.52
CA LEU A 464 -7.51 15.62 -9.14
C LEU A 464 -7.37 17.12 -9.09
N HIS A 465 -6.60 17.71 -10.01
CA HIS A 465 -6.51 19.16 -10.16
C HIS A 465 -7.89 19.77 -10.45
N GLN A 466 -8.63 19.21 -11.40
CA GLN A 466 -9.96 19.69 -11.80
C GLN A 466 -11.05 19.50 -10.73
N ALA A 467 -10.97 18.40 -9.96
CA ALA A 467 -11.85 18.14 -8.84
C ALA A 467 -11.53 19.04 -7.64
N ALA A 468 -10.24 19.33 -7.40
CA ALA A 468 -9.80 20.19 -6.31
C ALA A 468 -10.12 21.66 -6.55
N ASP A 469 -9.86 22.17 -7.76
CA ASP A 469 -9.94 23.59 -8.06
C ASP A 469 -10.50 23.84 -9.47
N ALA A 470 -11.60 24.59 -9.54
CA ALA A 470 -12.29 24.90 -10.78
C ALA A 470 -11.44 25.64 -11.82
N THR A 471 -10.34 26.30 -11.43
CA THR A 471 -9.43 26.99 -12.36
C THR A 471 -8.62 26.05 -13.25
N TYR A 472 -8.48 24.77 -12.87
CA TYR A 472 -7.81 23.75 -13.68
C TYR A 472 -8.76 23.06 -14.67
N ARG A 473 -10.07 23.36 -14.61
CA ARG A 473 -11.06 22.81 -15.54
C ARG A 473 -10.86 23.39 -16.95
N PRO A 474 -11.22 22.65 -18.01
CA PRO A 474 -11.09 23.16 -19.37
C PRO A 474 -11.82 24.51 -19.53
N SER A 475 -11.22 25.46 -20.25
CA SER A 475 -11.77 26.80 -20.40
C SER A 475 -13.17 26.77 -21.02
N GLY A 476 -14.12 27.45 -20.39
CA GLY A 476 -15.53 27.49 -20.84
C GLY A 476 -16.31 26.19 -20.63
N PHE A 477 -15.73 25.19 -19.95
CA PHE A 477 -16.36 23.92 -19.67
C PHE A 477 -17.03 23.90 -18.29
N VAL A 478 -18.19 23.26 -18.21
CA VAL A 478 -18.96 23.12 -16.96
C VAL A 478 -19.25 21.65 -16.74
N TYR A 479 -18.89 21.15 -15.55
CA TYR A 479 -19.28 19.83 -15.10
C TYR A 479 -20.70 19.88 -14.50
N ASP A 480 -21.59 19.05 -15.00
CA ASP A 480 -23.00 18.84 -14.62
C ASP A 480 -23.35 17.35 -14.86
N PRO A 481 -22.95 16.44 -13.96
CA PRO A 481 -23.11 15.00 -14.16
C PRO A 481 -24.56 14.52 -14.06
N GLU A 482 -25.46 15.34 -13.50
CA GLU A 482 -26.90 15.10 -13.42
C GLU A 482 -27.66 15.59 -14.67
N LYS A 483 -27.04 16.49 -15.45
CA LYS A 483 -27.66 17.19 -16.59
C LYS A 483 -28.92 17.94 -16.19
N ASP A 484 -28.89 18.58 -15.02
CA ASP A 484 -30.02 19.35 -14.49
C ASP A 484 -29.81 20.87 -14.56
N GLY A 485 -28.66 21.31 -15.08
CA GLY A 485 -28.27 22.70 -15.18
C GLY A 485 -27.55 23.24 -13.94
N THR A 486 -27.31 22.40 -12.92
CA THR A 486 -26.58 22.77 -11.70
C THR A 486 -25.12 22.35 -11.81
N PRO A 487 -24.18 23.29 -11.90
CA PRO A 487 -22.76 22.95 -11.92
C PRO A 487 -22.30 22.31 -10.62
N ILE A 488 -21.30 21.43 -10.71
CA ILE A 488 -20.62 20.91 -9.52
C ILE A 488 -19.94 22.06 -8.73
N PRO A 489 -19.73 21.90 -7.40
CA PRO A 489 -19.03 22.89 -6.59
C PRO A 489 -17.64 23.25 -7.12
N ALA A 490 -17.11 24.42 -6.69
CA ALA A 490 -15.77 24.86 -7.09
C ALA A 490 -14.63 23.93 -6.64
N SER A 491 -14.88 23.14 -5.58
CA SER A 491 -13.94 22.17 -5.03
C SER A 491 -14.70 20.97 -4.48
N LEU A 492 -14.23 19.76 -4.78
CA LEU A 492 -14.72 18.49 -4.22
C LEU A 492 -13.83 17.98 -3.08
N GLY A 493 -12.69 18.62 -2.84
CA GLY A 493 -11.64 18.16 -1.94
C GLY A 493 -10.31 18.88 -2.15
N VAL A 494 -9.28 18.46 -1.44
CA VAL A 494 -7.94 19.04 -1.55
C VAL A 494 -6.97 18.10 -2.28
N HIS A 495 -6.16 18.66 -3.17
CA HIS A 495 -5.09 17.96 -3.88
C HIS A 495 -3.73 18.60 -3.58
N GLU A 496 -2.72 17.76 -3.35
CA GLU A 496 -1.30 18.07 -3.35
C GLU A 496 -0.50 16.76 -3.38
N HIS A 497 0.81 16.88 -3.54
CA HIS A 497 1.77 15.79 -3.37
C HIS A 497 2.57 15.95 -2.08
N TRP A 498 2.98 14.84 -1.47
CA TRP A 498 3.84 14.87 -0.29
C TRP A 498 5.25 15.42 -0.60
N ASN A 499 6.01 15.74 0.44
CA ASN A 499 7.38 16.24 0.32
C ASN A 499 8.35 15.25 -0.36
N ASN A 500 8.29 13.97 0.00
CA ASN A 500 9.08 12.87 -0.55
C ASN A 500 8.56 11.51 -0.05
N ALA A 501 8.99 10.43 -0.71
CA ALA A 501 8.56 9.06 -0.42
C ALA A 501 9.12 8.51 0.90
N GLU A 502 10.18 9.09 1.46
CA GLU A 502 10.73 8.65 2.76
C GLU A 502 9.87 9.16 3.93
N GLU A 503 9.58 10.46 3.94
CA GLU A 503 8.85 11.14 5.02
C GLU A 503 7.33 11.12 4.84
N LYS A 504 6.84 11.15 3.59
CA LYS A 504 5.41 11.15 3.23
C LYS A 504 4.60 12.24 3.94
N LYS A 505 5.17 13.44 4.09
CA LYS A 505 4.51 14.56 4.76
C LYS A 505 3.81 15.48 3.76
N TYR A 506 2.54 15.71 4.00
CA TYR A 506 1.75 16.73 3.31
C TYR A 506 1.78 18.06 4.07
N SER A 507 1.20 19.10 3.47
CA SER A 507 1.25 20.46 4.00
C SER A 507 0.78 20.57 5.46
N ARG A 508 -0.29 19.88 5.83
CA ARG A 508 -0.77 19.90 7.22
C ARG A 508 0.13 19.14 8.18
N ASN A 509 0.80 18.08 7.73
CA ASN A 509 1.82 17.39 8.54
C ASN A 509 3.04 18.28 8.82
N LEU A 510 3.25 19.34 8.01
CA LEU A 510 4.32 20.33 8.17
C LEU A 510 3.87 21.58 8.96
N GLY A 511 2.65 21.57 9.50
CA GLY A 511 2.11 22.67 10.32
C GLY A 511 1.42 23.78 9.54
N LEU A 512 1.10 23.56 8.26
CA LEU A 512 0.26 24.50 7.49
C LEU A 512 -1.23 24.29 7.80
N ASP A 513 -2.01 25.36 7.70
CA ASP A 513 -3.45 25.35 8.03
C ASP A 513 -4.33 24.66 6.99
N LYS A 514 -3.81 24.48 5.77
CA LYS A 514 -4.52 23.91 4.61
C LYS A 514 -3.69 22.81 3.98
N GLY A 515 -4.37 21.92 3.25
CA GLY A 515 -3.78 20.77 2.60
C GLY A 515 -4.29 19.44 3.13
N ILE A 516 -3.60 18.39 2.75
CA ILE A 516 -3.77 17.02 3.20
C ILE A 516 -3.05 16.85 4.55
N GLU A 517 -3.69 16.09 5.44
CA GLU A 517 -3.07 15.54 6.65
C GLU A 517 -3.05 14.02 6.53
N LEU A 518 -1.86 13.43 6.33
CA LEU A 518 -1.70 11.97 6.39
C LEU A 518 -1.45 11.55 7.83
N VAL A 519 -2.40 10.83 8.44
CA VAL A 519 -2.27 10.25 9.78
C VAL A 519 -1.79 8.82 9.64
N TYR A 520 -0.52 8.58 9.93
CA TYR A 520 0.08 7.24 9.90
C TYR A 520 -0.13 6.52 11.24
N ILE A 521 -0.68 5.31 11.18
CA ILE A 521 -0.83 4.40 12.31
C ILE A 521 -0.09 3.11 11.99
N GLN A 522 0.95 2.84 12.75
CA GLN A 522 1.60 1.54 12.71
C GLN A 522 0.80 0.53 13.54
N GLY A 523 0.48 -0.61 12.94
CA GLY A 523 -0.03 -1.78 13.62
C GLY A 523 0.90 -2.15 14.76
N THR A 524 0.36 -2.20 15.97
CA THR A 524 1.13 -2.59 17.14
C THR A 524 1.35 -4.09 17.10
N SER A 525 2.60 -4.54 17.02
CA SER A 525 2.99 -5.86 17.52
C SER A 525 2.62 -5.90 19.01
N GLY A 526 1.48 -6.52 19.33
CA GLY A 526 0.95 -6.74 20.68
C GLY A 526 1.26 -5.70 21.76
N VAL A 527 0.30 -4.80 22.02
CA VAL A 527 -0.32 -4.52 23.35
C VAL A 527 -0.98 -3.14 23.27
N GLU A 528 -2.29 -3.13 23.03
CA GLU A 528 -3.20 -2.18 23.67
C GLU A 528 -4.39 -2.94 24.25
N ASN A 529 -4.71 -2.62 25.50
CA ASN A 529 -5.72 -3.25 26.33
C ASN A 529 -7.12 -2.79 25.93
N ARG A 530 -8.00 -3.72 25.55
CA ARG A 530 -9.37 -3.90 26.12
C ARG A 530 -10.05 -5.15 25.53
N GLY A 531 -10.31 -6.15 26.39
CA GLY A 531 -11.51 -6.99 26.29
C GLY A 531 -11.50 -8.25 25.42
N SER A 532 -10.42 -9.05 25.35
CA SER A 532 -10.55 -10.48 25.05
C SER A 532 -9.63 -11.28 25.97
N PHE A 533 -10.14 -12.38 26.53
CA PHE A 533 -9.44 -13.23 27.49
C PHE A 533 -8.32 -14.02 26.79
N SER A 534 -7.21 -13.35 26.49
CA SER A 534 -5.90 -13.95 26.30
C SER A 534 -5.19 -13.93 27.65
N ILE A 535 -4.51 -15.02 28.04
CA ILE A 535 -3.71 -15.05 29.26
C ILE A 535 -2.52 -14.10 29.06
N LYS A 536 -2.67 -12.84 29.45
CA LYS A 536 -1.65 -11.81 29.30
C LYS A 536 -0.53 -12.03 30.31
N GLY A 537 0.70 -11.78 29.86
CA GLY A 537 1.86 -11.61 30.73
C GLY A 537 2.69 -12.87 30.93
N PHE A 538 3.01 -13.59 29.86
CA PHE A 538 4.14 -14.50 29.82
C PHE A 538 5.09 -14.08 28.69
N GLN A 539 6.39 -14.26 28.89
CA GLN A 539 7.42 -13.90 27.91
C GLN A 539 8.51 -14.96 27.90
N LEU A 540 8.77 -15.56 26.74
CA LEU A 540 9.91 -16.43 26.51
C LEU A 540 11.07 -15.60 25.95
N GLU A 541 12.20 -15.57 26.65
CA GLU A 541 13.41 -14.89 26.21
C GLU A 541 14.15 -15.71 25.15
N GLN A 542 14.95 -15.02 24.34
CA GLN A 542 15.89 -15.69 23.46
C GLN A 542 16.93 -16.44 24.32
N ASN A 543 17.18 -17.71 24.00
CA ASN A 543 18.19 -18.51 24.70
C ASN A 543 19.59 -17.90 24.51
N TYR A 544 20.44 -17.99 25.53
CA TYR A 544 21.82 -17.49 25.46
C TYR A 544 22.81 -18.50 26.06
N PRO A 545 23.91 -18.83 25.34
CA PRO A 545 24.25 -18.38 23.98
C PRO A 545 23.33 -18.98 22.89
N ASN A 546 23.26 -18.33 21.72
CA ASN A 546 22.65 -18.87 20.50
C ASN A 546 23.39 -18.33 19.26
N PRO A 547 24.08 -19.17 18.45
CA PRO A 547 24.23 -20.62 18.56
C PRO A 547 24.95 -21.07 19.85
N PHE A 548 24.80 -22.35 20.22
CA PHE A 548 25.37 -22.93 21.44
C PHE A 548 25.98 -24.32 21.24
N ASN A 549 26.90 -24.72 22.12
CA ASN A 549 27.54 -26.04 22.14
C ASN A 549 27.93 -26.48 23.57
N PRO A 550 27.42 -27.61 24.09
CA PRO A 550 26.10 -28.17 23.81
C PRO A 550 25.02 -27.54 24.71
N SER A 551 25.37 -26.59 25.59
CA SER A 551 24.47 -26.04 26.60
C SER A 551 24.04 -24.59 26.34
N THR A 552 22.78 -24.27 26.62
CA THR A 552 22.23 -22.90 26.57
C THR A 552 21.28 -22.64 27.74
N GLU A 553 21.21 -21.40 28.20
CA GLU A 553 20.23 -20.96 29.19
C GLU A 553 18.96 -20.46 28.49
N ILE A 554 17.81 -20.89 28.99
CA ILE A 554 16.47 -20.50 28.53
C ILE A 554 15.78 -19.82 29.71
N GLN A 555 15.33 -18.59 29.50
CA GLN A 555 14.61 -17.82 30.51
C GLN A 555 13.19 -17.51 30.04
N TYR A 556 12.23 -17.57 30.97
CA TYR A 556 10.90 -17.03 30.73
C TYR A 556 10.34 -16.34 31.98
N HIS A 557 9.37 -15.47 31.74
CA HIS A 557 8.67 -14.69 32.74
C HIS A 557 7.20 -15.05 32.76
N LEU A 558 6.63 -15.20 33.96
CA LEU A 558 5.20 -15.37 34.22
C LEU A 558 4.72 -14.22 35.09
N SER A 559 3.64 -13.56 34.71
CA SER A 559 3.01 -12.49 35.49
C SER A 559 2.00 -13.01 36.53
N GLU A 560 1.60 -14.27 36.43
CA GLU A 560 0.61 -14.89 37.31
C GLU A 560 0.83 -16.40 37.41
N THR A 561 0.18 -17.03 38.38
CA THR A 561 0.21 -18.48 38.55
C THR A 561 -0.54 -19.18 37.42
N VAL A 562 0.14 -20.03 36.65
CA VAL A 562 -0.42 -20.71 35.46
C VAL A 562 0.22 -22.09 35.25
N ARG A 563 -0.49 -22.99 34.57
CA ARG A 563 0.08 -24.27 34.14
C ARG A 563 0.98 -24.03 32.92
N VAL A 564 2.21 -24.51 32.98
CA VAL A 564 3.27 -24.26 31.99
C VAL A 564 3.81 -25.60 31.48
N ALA A 565 4.15 -25.65 30.19
CA ALA A 565 5.04 -26.65 29.62
C ALA A 565 6.13 -25.96 28.80
N LEU A 566 7.39 -26.13 29.19
CA LEU A 566 8.56 -25.68 28.44
C LEU A 566 9.14 -26.86 27.67
N LEU A 567 9.08 -26.79 26.34
CA LEU A 567 9.43 -27.86 25.43
C LEU A 567 10.53 -27.41 24.47
N ILE A 568 11.38 -28.34 24.07
CA ILE A 568 12.25 -28.21 22.91
C ILE A 568 11.66 -29.08 21.82
N CYS A 569 11.43 -28.50 20.65
CA CYS A 569 10.83 -29.15 19.50
C CYS A 569 11.83 -29.20 18.34
N GLY A 570 11.77 -30.28 17.57
CA GLY A 570 12.43 -30.34 16.26
C GLY A 570 11.79 -29.35 15.27
N ILE A 571 12.39 -29.21 14.09
CA ILE A 571 11.85 -28.37 13.01
C ILE A 571 10.48 -28.86 12.50
N ASP A 572 10.16 -30.13 12.73
CA ASP A 572 8.86 -30.73 12.46
C ASP A 572 7.80 -30.42 13.54
N GLY A 573 8.15 -29.60 14.55
CA GLY A 573 7.26 -29.17 15.63
C GLY A 573 7.05 -30.23 16.71
N LYS A 574 7.66 -31.41 16.61
CA LYS A 574 7.52 -32.48 17.61
C LYS A 574 8.44 -32.23 18.81
N PRO A 575 7.96 -32.41 20.05
CA PRO A 575 8.80 -32.28 21.24
C PRO A 575 9.88 -33.37 21.23
N VAL A 576 11.13 -32.94 21.38
CA VAL A 576 12.31 -33.79 21.50
C VAL A 576 12.90 -33.79 22.91
N ARG A 577 12.57 -32.76 23.70
CA ARG A 577 12.92 -32.64 25.12
C ARG A 577 11.84 -31.85 25.85
N THR A 578 11.44 -32.31 27.04
CA THR A 578 10.59 -31.54 27.95
C THR A 578 11.46 -31.00 29.09
N LEU A 579 11.61 -29.67 29.18
CA LEU A 579 12.40 -29.04 30.25
C LEU A 579 11.58 -28.83 31.52
N PHE A 580 10.28 -28.56 31.37
CA PHE A 580 9.37 -28.41 32.51
C PHE A 580 7.93 -28.69 32.09
N SER A 581 7.13 -29.27 33.00
CA SER A 581 5.68 -29.36 32.86
C SER A 581 5.02 -29.34 34.23
N GLY A 582 4.18 -28.36 34.50
CA GLY A 582 3.52 -28.19 35.80
C GLY A 582 3.00 -26.78 36.04
N THR A 583 2.42 -26.53 37.21
CA THR A 583 1.97 -25.18 37.60
C THR A 583 3.13 -24.40 38.22
N GLN A 584 3.31 -23.16 37.78
CA GLN A 584 4.28 -22.23 38.34
C GLN A 584 3.61 -20.94 38.77
N GLN A 585 4.16 -20.28 39.78
CA GLN A 585 3.69 -18.99 40.28
C GLN A 585 4.20 -17.84 39.39
N ALA A 586 3.72 -16.62 39.63
CA ALA A 586 4.29 -15.43 39.02
C ALA A 586 5.79 -15.33 39.36
N GLY A 587 6.64 -15.11 38.36
CA GLY A 587 8.08 -15.06 38.56
C GLY A 587 8.88 -15.22 37.28
N SER A 588 10.21 -15.17 37.42
CA SER A 588 11.16 -15.43 36.35
C SER A 588 11.81 -16.78 36.57
N TYR A 589 11.87 -17.61 35.53
CA TYR A 589 12.37 -18.98 35.59
C TYR A 589 13.48 -19.19 34.59
N ARG A 590 14.50 -19.96 35.00
CA ARG A 590 15.67 -20.30 34.17
C ARG A 590 15.83 -21.80 34.09
N PHE A 591 16.05 -22.28 32.88
CA PHE A 591 16.28 -23.68 32.56
C PHE A 591 17.53 -23.80 31.69
N PHE A 592 18.24 -24.90 31.84
CA PHE A 592 19.36 -25.24 30.97
C PHE A 592 18.97 -26.41 30.08
N TRP A 593 19.25 -26.28 28.79
CA TRP A 593 19.24 -27.42 27.89
C TRP A 593 20.68 -27.78 27.54
N ASP A 594 21.04 -29.05 27.72
CA ASP A 594 22.37 -29.63 27.51
C ASP A 594 22.55 -30.26 26.11
N GLY A 595 21.58 -30.03 25.21
CA GLY A 595 21.58 -30.61 23.88
C GLY A 595 21.28 -32.12 23.86
N CYS A 596 20.63 -32.66 24.89
CA CYS A 596 20.17 -34.05 24.93
C CYS A 596 18.65 -34.16 24.68
N LEU A 597 18.22 -35.29 24.11
CA LEU A 597 16.80 -35.65 23.94
C LEU A 597 16.20 -36.13 25.27
N ASP A 598 14.88 -36.33 25.35
CA ASP A 598 14.23 -36.99 26.51
C ASP A 598 14.78 -38.41 26.76
N SER A 599 15.27 -39.09 25.71
CA SER A 599 15.92 -40.41 25.81
C SER A 599 17.32 -40.39 26.46
N GLY A 600 17.86 -39.21 26.74
CA GLY A 600 19.24 -39.03 27.21
C GLY A 600 20.30 -39.09 26.10
N ALA A 601 19.90 -39.35 24.84
CA ALA A 601 20.82 -39.35 23.71
C ALA A 601 21.17 -37.91 23.26
N PRO A 602 22.38 -37.68 22.71
CA PRO A 602 22.76 -36.44 22.03
C PRO A 602 21.77 -36.04 20.92
N ALA A 603 21.21 -34.82 21.00
CA ALA A 603 20.55 -34.18 19.86
C ALA A 603 21.57 -33.83 18.75
N ALA A 604 21.14 -33.91 17.48
CA ALA A 604 21.97 -33.57 16.33
C ALA A 604 22.20 -32.06 16.20
N SER A 605 23.31 -31.63 15.59
CA SER A 605 23.50 -30.22 15.23
C SER A 605 22.40 -29.77 14.27
N GLY A 606 21.79 -28.61 14.53
CA GLY A 606 20.63 -28.16 13.75
C GLY A 606 19.79 -27.08 14.43
N VAL A 607 18.66 -26.76 13.78
CA VAL A 607 17.69 -25.78 14.27
C VAL A 607 16.63 -26.47 15.12
N TYR A 608 16.36 -25.90 16.29
CA TYR A 608 15.33 -26.33 17.22
C TYR A 608 14.42 -25.15 17.58
N LEU A 609 13.21 -25.44 18.04
CA LEU A 609 12.28 -24.44 18.59
C LEU A 609 12.14 -24.67 20.10
N CYS A 610 12.41 -23.66 20.92
CA CYS A 610 12.00 -23.64 22.31
C CYS A 610 10.56 -23.13 22.37
N THR A 611 9.62 -23.92 22.86
CA THR A 611 8.20 -23.58 22.95
C THR A 611 7.74 -23.57 24.39
N LEU A 612 7.23 -22.41 24.83
CA LEU A 612 6.57 -22.23 26.11
C LEU A 612 5.06 -22.26 25.89
N ARG A 613 4.39 -23.29 26.40
CA ARG A 613 2.92 -23.42 26.40
C ARG A 613 2.39 -23.07 27.77
N ILE A 614 1.30 -22.32 27.82
CA ILE A 614 0.58 -22.02 29.04
C ILE A 614 -0.90 -22.38 28.90
N GLU A 615 -1.49 -22.82 29.99
CA GLU A 615 -2.90 -23.19 30.10
C GLU A 615 -3.49 -22.66 31.40
N LYS A 616 -4.58 -21.89 31.31
CA LYS A 616 -5.34 -21.40 32.46
C LYS A 616 -6.83 -21.38 32.11
N ASP A 617 -7.66 -21.92 33.00
CA ASP A 617 -9.12 -21.89 32.86
C ASP A 617 -9.63 -22.39 31.49
N GLY A 618 -8.95 -23.39 30.92
CA GLY A 618 -9.28 -23.98 29.61
C GLY A 618 -8.81 -23.18 28.39
N ILE A 619 -8.12 -22.04 28.60
CA ILE A 619 -7.55 -21.20 27.54
C ILE A 619 -6.07 -21.58 27.37
N PHE A 620 -5.67 -21.79 26.11
CA PHE A 620 -4.30 -22.14 25.74
C PHE A 620 -3.59 -20.96 25.08
N SER A 621 -2.31 -20.76 25.39
CA SER A 621 -1.45 -19.80 24.71
C SER A 621 -0.03 -20.36 24.59
N GLN A 622 0.70 -19.98 23.55
CA GLN A 622 2.07 -20.47 23.35
C GLN A 622 3.00 -19.39 22.76
N SER A 623 4.28 -19.48 23.07
CA SER A 623 5.34 -18.65 22.49
C SER A 623 6.55 -19.52 22.13
N SER A 624 7.21 -19.22 21.01
CA SER A 624 8.37 -19.99 20.55
C SER A 624 9.59 -19.10 20.23
N ARG A 625 10.79 -19.66 20.43
CA ARG A 625 12.08 -19.05 20.06
C ARG A 625 12.95 -20.04 19.29
N LYS A 626 13.58 -19.58 18.21
CA LYS A 626 14.52 -20.37 17.41
C LYS A 626 15.85 -20.53 18.14
N MET A 627 16.37 -21.75 18.18
CA MET A 627 17.68 -22.08 18.74
C MET A 627 18.53 -22.83 17.71
N VAL A 628 19.86 -22.65 17.77
CA VAL A 628 20.82 -23.30 16.86
C VAL A 628 21.86 -24.05 17.70
N LEU A 629 21.81 -25.39 17.65
CA LEU A 629 22.79 -26.27 18.30
C LEU A 629 23.92 -26.57 17.32
N THR A 630 25.16 -26.30 17.72
CA THR A 630 26.36 -26.57 16.92
C THR A 630 27.29 -27.48 17.71
N ARG A 631 27.05 -28.79 17.69
CA ARG A 631 27.99 -29.78 18.26
C ARG A 631 29.21 -29.98 17.38
#